data_AF-A0A952A9M5-F1
#
_entry.id   AF-A0A952A9M5-F1
#
_cell.length_a   1.000
_cell.length_b   1.000
_cell.length_c   1.000
_cell.angle_alpha   90.00
_cell.angle_beta   90.00
_cell.angle_gamma   90.00
#
_symmetry.space_group_name_H-M   'P 1'
#
loop_
_entity.id
_entity.type
_entity.pdbx_description
1 polymer ?
#
loop_
_entity_poly.entity_id
_entity_poly.type
_entity_poly.pdbx_seq_one_letter_code
_entity_poly.pdbx_strand_id
1 'polypeptide(L)'
;MDKLFCFGLGYTAAAYLRLFGSRFSSVAGTVREAAPRGHPAPDRSGLNVTTFIFGDVAAEQALAQTLSEATCALVSIQPQAGRDPVLATYGEALRRAHSMRTIVYLSTVGVYGDHGGAWIDEDTPVNPTSARSRTRVLVEQEWRDFSRQSGKAVAILRLAGIYGPGRNALADLREGTARRIGKPGQVFNRIHVDDIARTIDAAFRHRADGLFNVADDAPGPASEVVAYAAGLLGVLPPPEIPYDVAQATMTEMARSFYGESKRARNTRIKDVLGVTLAYPTYREGLRQIQKTGI
;
A
#
# COMPACT_ATOMS: atom_id res chain seq x y z
N MET A 1 19.27 -17.36 -6.31
CA MET A 1 18.23 -17.02 -5.31
C MET A 1 17.83 -15.57 -5.50
N ASP A 2 16.59 -15.22 -5.18
CA ASP A 2 16.12 -13.84 -5.34
C ASP A 2 16.75 -12.93 -4.27
N LYS A 3 17.17 -11.73 -4.70
CA LYS A 3 17.57 -10.61 -3.84
C LYS A 3 16.52 -9.49 -3.94
N LEU A 4 16.12 -8.92 -2.81
CA LEU A 4 15.08 -7.88 -2.72
C LEU A 4 15.67 -6.53 -2.34
N PHE A 5 15.25 -5.49 -3.05
CA PHE A 5 15.48 -4.09 -2.67
C PHE A 5 14.16 -3.37 -2.41
N CYS A 6 13.95 -2.84 -1.21
CA CYS A 6 12.76 -2.09 -0.82
C CYS A 6 13.06 -0.58 -0.78
N PHE A 7 12.53 0.18 -1.73
CA PHE A 7 12.45 1.63 -1.55
C PHE A 7 11.37 1.93 -0.52
N GLY A 8 11.79 2.36 0.67
CA GLY A 8 10.95 2.56 1.84
C GLY A 8 10.69 1.26 2.61
N LEU A 9 11.00 1.28 3.91
CA LEU A 9 10.71 0.20 4.87
C LEU A 9 9.54 0.57 5.80
N GLY A 10 8.50 1.19 5.23
CA GLY A 10 7.31 1.61 5.97
C GLY A 10 6.34 0.47 6.28
N TYR A 11 5.13 0.82 6.74
CA TYR A 11 4.11 -0.12 7.22
C TYR A 11 3.86 -1.34 6.31
N THR A 12 3.59 -1.10 5.02
CA THR A 12 3.30 -2.17 4.06
C THR A 12 4.54 -3.02 3.74
N ALA A 13 5.71 -2.38 3.59
CA ALA A 13 6.95 -3.10 3.32
C ALA A 13 7.35 -3.98 4.52
N ALA A 14 7.18 -3.48 5.75
CA ALA A 14 7.42 -4.27 6.96
C ALA A 14 6.48 -5.47 7.08
N ALA A 15 5.19 -5.32 6.74
CA ALA A 15 4.26 -6.44 6.70
C ALA A 15 4.66 -7.48 5.64
N TYR A 16 5.13 -7.02 4.47
CA TYR A 16 5.64 -7.91 3.43
C TYR A 16 6.88 -8.68 3.86
N LEU A 17 7.88 -8.00 4.43
CA LEU A 17 9.11 -8.64 4.93
C LEU A 17 8.80 -9.63 6.05
N ARG A 18 7.87 -9.30 6.95
CA ARG A 18 7.43 -10.21 8.02
C ARG A 18 6.88 -11.54 7.50
N LEU A 19 6.15 -11.53 6.39
CA LEU A 19 5.53 -12.73 5.84
C LEU A 19 6.41 -13.47 4.84
N PHE A 20 7.20 -12.76 4.05
CA PHE A 20 7.88 -13.31 2.87
C PHE A 20 9.37 -12.98 2.78
N GLY A 21 9.93 -12.19 3.69
CA GLY A 21 11.31 -11.72 3.58
C GLY A 21 12.36 -12.83 3.70
N SER A 22 12.06 -13.93 4.41
CA SER A 22 12.95 -15.09 4.54
C SER A 22 13.17 -15.87 3.25
N ARG A 23 12.36 -15.65 2.21
CA ARG A 23 12.53 -16.30 0.90
C ARG A 23 13.64 -15.68 0.06
N PHE A 24 14.14 -14.51 0.44
CA PHE A 24 15.19 -13.80 -0.27
C PHE A 24 16.55 -14.12 0.34
N SER A 25 17.57 -14.33 -0.49
CA SER A 25 18.94 -14.55 0.00
C SER A 25 19.56 -13.29 0.60
N SER A 26 19.05 -12.12 0.22
CA SER A 26 19.36 -10.85 0.86
C SER A 26 18.21 -9.86 0.70
N VAL A 27 18.06 -9.00 1.71
CA VAL A 27 17.09 -7.90 1.71
C VAL A 27 17.84 -6.61 2.04
N ALA A 28 17.64 -5.62 1.19
CA ALA A 28 18.09 -4.26 1.43
C ALA A 28 16.94 -3.28 1.26
N GLY A 29 17.06 -2.08 1.81
CA GLY A 29 16.07 -1.04 1.56
C GLY A 29 16.45 0.34 2.06
N THR A 30 15.62 1.32 1.73
CA THR A 30 15.85 2.71 2.10
C THR A 30 14.98 3.19 3.26
N VAL A 31 15.54 4.06 4.08
CA VAL A 31 14.90 4.76 5.20
C VAL A 31 15.07 6.28 5.06
N ARG A 32 14.29 7.06 5.79
CA ARG A 32 14.39 8.54 5.80
C ARG A 32 15.51 9.06 6.70
N GLU A 33 15.75 8.38 7.81
CA GLU A 33 16.75 8.74 8.80
C GLU A 33 17.54 7.49 9.18
N ALA A 34 18.81 7.66 9.52
CA ALA A 34 19.65 6.55 9.94
C ALA A 34 19.02 5.85 11.16
N ALA A 35 18.90 4.53 11.11
CA ALA A 35 18.93 3.77 12.35
C ALA A 35 20.28 4.09 13.04
N PRO A 36 20.38 4.12 14.38
CA PRO A 36 21.65 4.29 15.06
C PRO A 36 22.72 3.36 14.44
N ARG A 37 23.85 3.95 14.01
CA ARG A 37 24.83 3.28 13.13
C ARG A 37 25.29 1.93 13.68
N GLY A 38 25.40 0.91 12.82
CA GLY A 38 26.34 -0.20 13.03
C GLY A 38 25.81 -1.63 13.16
N HIS A 39 24.52 -1.91 13.01
CA HIS A 39 24.02 -3.29 13.04
C HIS A 39 22.87 -3.52 12.04
N PRO A 40 22.72 -4.74 11.46
CA PRO A 40 21.43 -5.16 10.94
C PRO A 40 20.43 -5.03 12.09
N ALA A 41 19.53 -4.05 12.01
CA ALA A 41 18.39 -4.06 12.89
C ALA A 41 17.50 -5.20 12.39
N PRO A 42 17.16 -6.20 13.23
CA PRO A 42 16.01 -7.03 12.88
C PRO A 42 14.86 -6.05 12.66
N ASP A 43 14.21 -6.16 11.51
CA ASP A 43 12.86 -5.62 11.46
C ASP A 43 12.01 -6.32 12.54
N ARG A 44 10.75 -5.92 12.71
CA ARG A 44 9.86 -6.59 13.67
C ARG A 44 9.68 -8.11 13.42
N SER A 45 10.28 -8.67 12.36
CA SER A 45 10.25 -10.09 12.00
C SER A 45 11.58 -10.84 12.17
N GLY A 46 12.65 -10.20 12.64
CA GLY A 46 13.94 -10.86 12.88
C GLY A 46 14.82 -11.01 11.64
N LEU A 47 14.48 -10.35 10.52
CA LEU A 47 15.27 -10.39 9.29
C LEU A 47 16.40 -9.35 9.32
N ASN A 48 17.60 -9.77 8.91
CA ASN A 48 18.72 -8.85 8.68
C ASN A 48 18.47 -8.06 7.38
N VAL A 49 18.14 -6.77 7.52
CA VAL A 49 17.93 -5.86 6.39
C VAL A 49 19.07 -4.86 6.31
N THR A 50 19.76 -4.80 5.17
CA THR A 50 20.73 -3.72 4.91
C THR A 50 19.99 -2.42 4.62
N THR A 51 20.21 -1.39 5.42
CA THR A 51 19.52 -0.11 5.29
C THR A 51 20.40 0.98 4.71
N PHE A 52 19.85 1.76 3.79
CA PHE A 52 20.44 2.97 3.24
C PHE A 52 19.57 4.20 3.54
N ILE A 53 20.17 5.37 3.72
CA ILE A 53 19.39 6.61 3.72
C ILE A 53 19.05 6.97 2.28
N PHE A 54 17.78 7.25 2.00
CA PHE A 54 17.35 7.61 0.64
C PHE A 54 18.00 8.93 0.20
N GLY A 55 18.68 8.92 -0.96
CA GLY A 55 19.34 10.11 -1.51
C GLY A 55 20.66 10.49 -0.83
N ASP A 56 21.21 9.63 0.04
CA ASP A 56 22.52 9.86 0.65
C ASP A 56 23.66 9.64 -0.34
N VAL A 57 24.34 10.72 -0.70
CA VAL A 57 25.47 10.74 -1.63
C VAL A 57 26.63 9.90 -1.11
N ALA A 58 26.86 9.85 0.20
CA ALA A 58 27.97 9.08 0.77
C ALA A 58 27.77 7.56 0.62
N ALA A 59 26.51 7.11 0.57
CA ALA A 59 26.15 5.70 0.43
C ALA A 59 25.77 5.32 -1.02
N GLU A 60 25.82 6.26 -1.97
CA GLU A 60 25.29 6.09 -3.32
C GLU A 60 25.95 4.92 -4.08
N GLN A 61 27.27 4.79 -3.99
CA GLN A 61 27.99 3.71 -4.66
C GLN A 61 27.60 2.33 -4.11
N ALA A 62 27.49 2.19 -2.78
CA ALA A 62 27.09 0.94 -2.13
C ALA A 62 25.63 0.57 -2.43
N LEU A 63 24.74 1.58 -2.46
CA LEU A 63 23.35 1.41 -2.84
C LEU A 63 23.22 0.99 -4.31
N ALA A 64 23.94 1.65 -5.22
CA ALA A 64 23.93 1.31 -6.64
C ALA A 64 24.44 -0.11 -6.89
N GLN A 65 25.48 -0.54 -6.17
CA GLN A 65 25.95 -1.94 -6.21
C GLN A 65 24.88 -2.91 -5.70
N THR A 66 24.21 -2.57 -4.59
CA THR A 66 23.12 -3.40 -4.06
C THR A 66 21.95 -3.50 -5.04
N LEU A 67 21.59 -2.40 -5.71
CA LEU A 67 20.56 -2.37 -6.74
C LEU A 67 20.93 -3.20 -7.98
N SER A 68 22.20 -3.19 -8.41
CA SER A 68 22.65 -3.93 -9.59
C SER A 68 22.55 -5.46 -9.39
N GLU A 69 22.70 -5.91 -8.16
CA GLU A 69 22.56 -7.31 -7.75
C GLU A 69 21.10 -7.70 -7.42
N ALA A 70 20.24 -6.74 -7.11
CA ALA A 70 18.85 -7.00 -6.76
C ALA A 70 18.08 -7.61 -7.94
N THR A 71 17.20 -8.55 -7.63
CA THR A 71 16.36 -9.23 -8.64
C THR A 71 14.91 -8.77 -8.63
N CYS A 72 14.46 -8.25 -7.48
CA CYS A 72 13.13 -7.75 -7.23
C CYS A 72 13.25 -6.38 -6.54
N ALA A 73 12.40 -5.41 -6.93
CA ALA A 73 12.29 -4.14 -6.21
C ALA A 73 10.86 -3.88 -5.74
N LEU A 74 10.69 -3.49 -4.47
CA LEU A 74 9.44 -2.97 -3.93
C LEU A 74 9.53 -1.46 -3.78
N VAL A 75 8.65 -0.71 -4.43
CA VAL A 75 8.57 0.74 -4.35
C VAL A 75 7.38 1.14 -3.51
N SER A 76 7.64 1.45 -2.23
CA SER A 76 6.61 1.85 -1.25
C SER A 76 6.67 3.33 -0.86
N ILE A 77 7.67 4.07 -1.36
CA ILE A 77 7.80 5.52 -1.16
C ILE A 77 6.73 6.25 -1.97
N GLN A 78 6.19 7.32 -1.39
CA GLN A 78 5.19 8.15 -2.05
C GLN A 78 5.86 9.16 -3.01
N PRO A 79 5.17 9.57 -4.09
CA PRO A 79 5.58 10.70 -4.91
C PRO A 79 5.85 11.94 -4.05
N GLN A 80 6.88 12.71 -4.43
CA GLN A 80 7.29 13.93 -3.77
C GLN A 80 7.50 15.01 -4.83
N ALA A 81 7.12 16.25 -4.52
CA ALA A 81 7.26 17.39 -5.42
C ALA A 81 6.73 17.12 -6.85
N GLY A 82 5.61 16.38 -6.95
CA GLY A 82 4.94 16.11 -8.23
C GLY A 82 5.52 14.98 -9.08
N ARG A 83 6.54 14.26 -8.63
CA ARG A 83 7.18 13.15 -9.37
C ARG A 83 7.49 11.94 -8.50
N ASP A 84 7.90 10.83 -9.11
CA ASP A 84 8.41 9.67 -8.39
C ASP A 84 9.88 9.90 -7.94
N PRO A 85 10.18 9.88 -6.63
CA PRO A 85 11.54 10.11 -6.17
C PRO A 85 12.49 8.97 -6.57
N VAL A 86 12.00 7.73 -6.69
CA VAL A 86 12.83 6.57 -7.04
C VAL A 86 13.25 6.65 -8.50
N LEU A 87 12.33 6.90 -9.42
CA LEU A 87 12.68 7.06 -10.84
C LEU A 87 13.56 8.30 -11.07
N ALA A 88 13.30 9.39 -10.34
CA ALA A 88 14.09 10.60 -10.47
C ALA A 88 15.54 10.44 -9.98
N THR A 89 15.77 9.71 -8.89
CA THR A 89 17.11 9.55 -8.30
C THR A 89 17.83 8.31 -8.81
N TYR A 90 17.13 7.18 -8.92
CA TYR A 90 17.72 5.86 -9.20
C TYR A 90 17.26 5.25 -10.51
N GLY A 91 16.52 5.98 -11.36
CA GLY A 91 15.99 5.46 -12.63
C GLY A 91 17.06 4.86 -13.53
N GLU A 92 18.23 5.50 -13.67
CA GLU A 92 19.33 4.97 -14.49
C GLU A 92 19.99 3.74 -13.86
N ALA A 93 20.21 3.75 -12.54
CA ALA A 93 20.72 2.57 -11.82
C ALA A 93 19.74 1.39 -11.97
N LEU A 94 18.45 1.65 -11.85
CA LEU A 94 17.40 0.66 -12.07
C LEU A 94 17.39 0.17 -13.52
N ARG A 95 17.66 0.99 -14.55
CA ARG A 95 17.80 0.52 -15.94
C ARG A 95 19.00 -0.40 -16.10
N ARG A 96 20.16 -0.03 -15.56
CA ARG A 96 21.42 -0.79 -15.66
C ARG A 96 21.47 -2.06 -14.79
N ALA A 97 20.58 -2.20 -13.82
CA ALA A 97 20.49 -3.40 -12.98
C ALA A 97 20.00 -4.61 -13.80
N HIS A 98 20.90 -5.31 -14.51
CA HIS A 98 20.53 -6.44 -15.39
C HIS A 98 19.94 -7.64 -14.63
N SER A 99 20.26 -7.79 -13.35
CA SER A 99 19.69 -8.83 -12.48
C SER A 99 18.22 -8.57 -12.12
N MET A 100 17.79 -7.31 -12.21
CA MET A 100 16.44 -6.87 -11.83
C MET A 100 15.42 -7.34 -12.86
N ARG A 101 14.48 -8.20 -12.45
CA ARG A 101 13.49 -8.80 -13.34
C ARG A 101 12.09 -8.23 -13.14
N THR A 102 11.77 -7.83 -11.91
CA THR A 102 10.41 -7.42 -11.54
C THR A 102 10.44 -6.31 -10.51
N ILE A 103 9.53 -5.36 -10.67
CA ILE A 103 9.35 -4.22 -9.79
C ILE A 103 7.87 -4.15 -9.42
N VAL A 104 7.59 -3.92 -8.13
CA VAL A 104 6.23 -3.69 -7.63
C VAL A 104 6.14 -2.26 -7.13
N TYR A 105 5.25 -1.48 -7.72
CA TYR A 105 4.96 -0.11 -7.31
C TYR A 105 3.62 -0.02 -6.56
N LEU A 106 3.64 0.57 -5.37
CA LEU A 106 2.44 0.76 -4.55
C LEU A 106 1.75 2.09 -4.89
N SER A 107 0.66 1.99 -5.66
CA SER A 107 -0.23 3.08 -6.03
C SER A 107 -1.50 3.10 -5.15
N THR A 108 -2.57 3.72 -5.62
CA THR A 108 -3.84 3.84 -4.90
C THR A 108 -5.05 3.79 -5.82
N VAL A 109 -6.17 3.23 -5.35
CA VAL A 109 -7.48 3.36 -6.00
C VAL A 109 -8.03 4.80 -6.01
N GLY A 110 -7.36 5.74 -5.34
CA GLY A 110 -7.68 7.17 -5.43
C GLY A 110 -7.53 7.75 -6.84
N VAL A 111 -6.80 7.09 -7.74
CA VAL A 111 -6.62 7.56 -9.14
C VAL A 111 -7.91 7.55 -9.95
N TYR A 112 -8.87 6.68 -9.61
CA TYR A 112 -10.14 6.59 -10.33
C TYR A 112 -11.07 7.78 -10.05
N GLY A 113 -10.93 8.50 -8.93
CA GLY A 113 -11.87 9.55 -8.55
C GLY A 113 -13.25 9.07 -8.14
N ASP A 114 -14.26 9.93 -8.25
CA ASP A 114 -15.64 9.58 -7.91
C ASP A 114 -16.34 8.84 -9.05
N HIS A 115 -17.08 7.79 -8.70
CA HIS A 115 -17.95 7.04 -9.61
C HIS A 115 -19.35 6.82 -9.00
N GLY A 116 -19.77 7.63 -8.03
CA GLY A 116 -21.10 7.52 -7.41
C GLY A 116 -21.36 6.16 -6.75
N GLY A 117 -20.30 5.46 -6.34
CA GLY A 117 -20.36 4.12 -5.79
C GLY A 117 -20.40 2.99 -6.83
N ALA A 118 -20.36 3.28 -8.13
CA ALA A 118 -20.32 2.23 -9.15
C ALA A 118 -19.12 1.28 -8.96
N TRP A 119 -19.28 0.05 -9.49
CA TRP A 119 -18.18 -0.91 -9.56
C TRP A 119 -17.19 -0.49 -10.63
N ILE A 120 -15.91 -0.50 -10.29
CA ILE A 120 -14.79 -0.18 -11.16
C ILE A 120 -13.80 -1.35 -11.19
N ASP A 121 -13.00 -1.40 -12.24
CA ASP A 121 -11.89 -2.31 -12.44
C ASP A 121 -10.68 -1.56 -12.99
N GLU A 122 -9.61 -2.27 -13.31
CA GLU A 122 -8.36 -1.71 -13.79
C GLU A 122 -8.43 -1.08 -15.18
N ASP A 123 -9.46 -1.41 -15.97
CA ASP A 123 -9.69 -0.86 -17.30
C ASP A 123 -10.58 0.39 -17.25
N THR A 124 -11.17 0.68 -16.08
CA THR A 124 -11.91 1.92 -15.84
C THR A 124 -10.99 3.14 -16.00
N PRO A 125 -11.37 4.15 -16.80
CA PRO A 125 -10.60 5.38 -16.95
C PRO A 125 -10.35 6.07 -15.61
N VAL A 126 -9.15 6.61 -15.43
CA VAL A 126 -8.79 7.38 -14.23
C VAL A 126 -9.40 8.79 -14.31
N ASN A 127 -10.01 9.25 -13.23
CA ASN A 127 -10.59 10.60 -13.12
C ASN A 127 -10.20 11.29 -11.79
N PRO A 128 -8.91 11.53 -11.53
CA PRO A 128 -8.42 11.96 -10.23
C PRO A 128 -8.89 13.38 -9.84
N THR A 129 -9.56 13.51 -8.69
CA THR A 129 -10.06 14.82 -8.21
C THR A 129 -9.02 15.60 -7.40
N SER A 130 -8.19 14.90 -6.63
CA SER A 130 -7.17 15.51 -5.77
C SER A 130 -5.82 15.71 -6.48
N ALA A 131 -5.05 16.73 -6.07
CA ALA A 131 -3.69 16.96 -6.58
C ALA A 131 -2.80 15.72 -6.40
N ARG A 132 -2.90 15.05 -5.25
CA ARG A 132 -2.17 13.81 -4.95
C ARG A 132 -2.53 12.68 -5.91
N SER A 133 -3.81 12.50 -6.24
CA SER A 133 -4.24 11.48 -7.20
C SER A 133 -3.79 11.82 -8.62
N ARG A 134 -3.78 13.10 -9.02
CA ARG A 134 -3.23 13.55 -10.32
C ARG A 134 -1.74 13.23 -10.43
N THR A 135 -0.95 13.57 -9.41
CA THR A 135 0.47 13.19 -9.35
C THR A 135 0.64 11.68 -9.45
N ARG A 136 -0.22 10.90 -8.78
CA ARG A 136 -0.13 9.45 -8.84
C ARG A 136 -0.38 8.90 -10.25
N VAL A 137 -1.33 9.45 -11.00
CA VAL A 137 -1.56 9.05 -12.40
C VAL A 137 -0.32 9.29 -13.27
N LEU A 138 0.33 10.45 -13.11
CA LEU A 138 1.58 10.74 -13.84
C LEU A 138 2.67 9.73 -13.50
N VAL A 139 2.85 9.42 -12.21
CA VAL A 139 3.85 8.44 -11.77
C VAL A 139 3.52 7.02 -12.22
N GLU A 140 2.25 6.61 -12.24
CA GLU A 140 1.87 5.32 -12.83
C GLU A 140 2.27 5.24 -14.31
N GLN A 141 2.12 6.35 -15.05
CA GLN A 141 2.58 6.42 -16.44
C GLN A 141 4.10 6.32 -16.54
N GLU A 142 4.86 7.03 -15.69
CA GLU A 142 6.33 6.94 -15.65
C GLU A 142 6.81 5.49 -15.40
N TRP A 143 6.18 4.76 -14.47
CA TRP A 143 6.51 3.37 -14.19
C TRP A 143 6.17 2.42 -15.34
N ARG A 144 5.05 2.66 -16.04
CA ARG A 144 4.70 1.90 -17.25
C ARG A 144 5.68 2.18 -18.39
N ASP A 145 6.10 3.43 -18.54
CA ASP A 145 7.08 3.83 -19.56
C ASP A 145 8.44 3.21 -19.26
N PHE A 146 8.84 3.24 -17.99
CA PHE A 146 10.03 2.55 -17.51
C PHE A 146 9.98 1.05 -17.84
N SER A 147 8.84 0.38 -17.60
CA SER A 147 8.68 -1.03 -17.95
C SER A 147 8.93 -1.28 -19.45
N ARG A 148 8.25 -0.52 -20.32
CA ARG A 148 8.37 -0.68 -21.79
C ARG A 148 9.79 -0.41 -22.29
N GLN A 149 10.48 0.57 -21.71
CA GLN A 149 11.83 0.96 -22.13
C GLN A 149 12.92 0.02 -21.60
N SER A 150 12.75 -0.50 -20.38
CA SER A 150 13.77 -1.34 -19.73
C SER A 150 13.57 -2.85 -19.94
N GLY A 151 12.39 -3.26 -20.41
CA GLY A 151 12.00 -4.68 -20.52
C GLY A 151 11.76 -5.36 -19.17
N LYS A 152 11.70 -4.59 -18.08
CA LYS A 152 11.46 -5.11 -16.71
C LYS A 152 9.98 -5.11 -16.42
N ALA A 153 9.47 -6.19 -15.86
CA ALA A 153 8.06 -6.28 -15.49
C ALA A 153 7.76 -5.32 -14.34
N VAL A 154 6.72 -4.49 -14.49
CA VAL A 154 6.31 -3.54 -13.44
C VAL A 154 4.84 -3.76 -13.09
N ALA A 155 4.60 -4.32 -11.90
CA ALA A 155 3.26 -4.43 -11.34
C ALA A 155 2.92 -3.16 -10.54
N ILE A 156 1.87 -2.48 -10.95
CA ILE A 156 1.32 -1.30 -10.27
C ILE A 156 0.11 -1.77 -9.44
N LEU A 157 0.29 -1.80 -8.13
CA LEU A 157 -0.74 -2.22 -7.19
C LEU A 157 -1.50 -0.99 -6.70
N ARG A 158 -2.73 -0.77 -7.19
CA ARG A 158 -3.63 0.29 -6.76
C ARG A 158 -4.29 -0.12 -5.44
N LEU A 159 -3.69 0.31 -4.33
CA LEU A 159 -4.12 -0.07 -2.98
C LEU A 159 -5.38 0.69 -2.53
N ALA A 160 -6.30 -0.05 -1.90
CA ALA A 160 -7.43 0.49 -1.16
C ALA A 160 -7.03 1.04 0.22
N GLY A 161 -8.01 1.42 1.06
CA GLY A 161 -7.77 1.88 2.42
C GLY A 161 -7.11 0.81 3.28
N ILE A 162 -5.83 1.01 3.60
CA ILE A 162 -5.02 0.01 4.31
C ILE A 162 -5.42 -0.03 5.79
N TYR A 163 -5.71 -1.24 6.28
CA TYR A 163 -5.88 -1.52 7.72
C TYR A 163 -5.06 -2.74 8.15
N GLY A 164 -4.84 -2.87 9.45
CA GLY A 164 -4.06 -3.97 10.03
C GLY A 164 -3.69 -3.69 11.49
N PRO A 165 -2.78 -4.48 12.08
CA PRO A 165 -2.27 -4.24 13.43
C PRO A 165 -1.76 -2.80 13.59
N GLY A 166 -2.14 -2.12 14.69
CA GLY A 166 -1.79 -0.72 14.98
C GLY A 166 -2.42 0.35 14.06
N ARG A 167 -3.24 -0.03 13.07
CA ARG A 167 -3.96 0.91 12.20
C ARG A 167 -5.33 0.34 11.81
N ASN A 168 -6.31 0.50 12.68
CA ASN A 168 -7.65 -0.07 12.51
C ASN A 168 -8.66 0.55 13.49
N ALA A 169 -9.95 0.31 13.26
CA ALA A 169 -11.03 0.87 14.06
C ALA A 169 -11.03 0.38 15.54
N LEU A 170 -10.44 -0.77 15.87
CA LEU A 170 -10.32 -1.21 17.26
C LEU A 170 -9.32 -0.35 18.03
N ALA A 171 -8.21 0.03 17.38
CA ALA A 171 -7.21 0.94 17.95
C ALA A 171 -7.82 2.32 18.15
N ASP A 172 -8.50 2.85 17.13
CA ASP A 172 -9.18 4.15 17.22
C ASP A 172 -10.22 4.20 18.36
N LEU A 173 -10.93 3.09 18.60
CA LEU A 173 -11.90 2.98 19.71
C LEU A 173 -11.20 2.96 21.07
N ARG A 174 -10.08 2.24 21.20
CA ARG A 174 -9.30 2.21 22.44
C ARG A 174 -8.68 3.56 22.78
N GLU A 175 -8.27 4.30 21.76
CA GLU A 175 -7.69 5.64 21.91
C GLU A 175 -8.73 6.75 22.06
N GLY A 176 -10.02 6.44 21.91
CA GLY A 176 -11.11 7.43 21.95
C GLY A 176 -11.14 8.38 20.75
N THR A 177 -10.44 8.04 19.67
CA THR A 177 -10.34 8.84 18.45
C THR A 177 -11.33 8.40 17.36
N ALA A 178 -11.97 7.23 17.53
CA ALA A 178 -12.96 6.72 16.59
C ALA A 178 -14.11 7.72 16.33
N ARG A 179 -14.41 7.93 15.06
CA ARG A 179 -15.53 8.77 14.59
C ARG A 179 -16.46 7.91 13.73
N ARG A 180 -17.69 7.68 14.19
CA ARG A 180 -18.71 6.93 13.43
C ARG A 180 -19.46 7.90 12.52
N ILE A 181 -18.93 8.17 11.34
CA ILE A 181 -19.52 9.13 10.40
C ILE A 181 -20.41 8.42 9.39
N GLY A 182 -21.67 8.84 9.32
CA GLY A 182 -22.68 8.35 8.38
C GLY A 182 -22.85 9.31 7.20
N LYS A 183 -22.64 8.80 5.98
CA LYS A 183 -22.97 9.49 4.73
C LYS A 183 -23.78 8.53 3.85
N PRO A 184 -25.07 8.78 3.58
CA PRO A 184 -25.88 7.89 2.75
C PRO A 184 -25.23 7.59 1.39
N GLY A 185 -25.22 6.33 0.99
CA GLY A 185 -24.63 5.86 -0.27
C GLY A 185 -23.09 5.82 -0.31
N GLN A 186 -22.39 6.36 0.70
CA GLN A 186 -20.93 6.39 0.72
C GLN A 186 -20.35 5.01 1.00
N VAL A 187 -19.47 4.57 0.12
CA VAL A 187 -18.66 3.35 0.31
C VAL A 187 -17.17 3.66 0.32
N PHE A 188 -16.43 2.86 1.08
CA PHE A 188 -14.98 2.86 1.09
C PHE A 188 -14.48 1.44 0.82
N ASN A 189 -13.43 1.35 0.01
CA ASN A 189 -12.68 0.13 -0.22
C ASN A 189 -11.58 0.01 0.84
N ARG A 190 -11.33 -1.21 1.32
CA ARG A 190 -10.29 -1.48 2.32
C ARG A 190 -9.45 -2.66 1.89
N ILE A 191 -8.30 -2.83 2.50
CA ILE A 191 -7.48 -4.03 2.33
C ILE A 191 -6.63 -4.25 3.59
N HIS A 192 -6.57 -5.49 4.05
CA HIS A 192 -5.68 -5.86 5.15
C HIS A 192 -4.22 -5.84 4.68
N VAL A 193 -3.31 -5.31 5.50
CA VAL A 193 -1.89 -5.17 5.11
C VAL A 193 -1.22 -6.49 4.72
N ASP A 194 -1.61 -7.60 5.35
CA ASP A 194 -1.11 -8.94 5.01
C ASP A 194 -1.59 -9.43 3.64
N ASP A 195 -2.75 -8.98 3.17
CA ASP A 195 -3.23 -9.30 1.82
C ASP A 195 -2.54 -8.45 0.76
N ILE A 196 -2.12 -7.23 1.12
CA ILE A 196 -1.19 -6.46 0.29
C ILE A 196 0.14 -7.21 0.17
N ALA A 197 0.68 -7.72 1.28
CA ALA A 197 1.92 -8.51 1.27
C ALA A 197 1.81 -9.76 0.38
N ARG A 198 0.69 -10.49 0.46
CA ARG A 198 0.41 -11.65 -0.41
C ARG A 198 0.34 -11.26 -1.89
N THR A 199 -0.26 -10.10 -2.19
CA THR A 199 -0.35 -9.59 -3.57
C THR A 199 1.02 -9.15 -4.10
N ILE A 200 1.84 -8.50 -3.27
CA ILE A 200 3.24 -8.17 -3.60
C ILE A 200 4.03 -9.44 -3.93
N ASP A 201 3.93 -10.45 -3.08
CA ASP A 201 4.64 -11.72 -3.29
C ASP A 201 4.21 -12.41 -4.59
N ALA A 202 2.91 -12.45 -4.86
CA ALA A 202 2.37 -13.00 -6.09
C ALA A 202 2.85 -12.23 -7.33
N ALA A 203 2.84 -10.90 -7.27
CA ALA A 203 3.35 -10.06 -8.36
C ALA A 203 4.84 -10.36 -8.65
N PHE A 204 5.66 -10.54 -7.63
CA PHE A 204 7.07 -10.93 -7.83
C PHE A 204 7.22 -12.33 -8.42
N ARG A 205 6.50 -13.33 -7.89
CA ARG A 205 6.57 -14.73 -8.38
C ARG A 205 6.17 -14.85 -9.84
N HIS A 206 5.12 -14.15 -10.24
CA HIS A 206 4.61 -14.16 -11.61
C HIS A 206 5.32 -13.17 -12.54
N ARG A 207 6.26 -12.36 -12.03
CA ARG A 207 6.82 -11.20 -12.74
C ARG A 207 5.72 -10.39 -13.41
N ALA A 208 4.69 -10.09 -12.63
CA ALA A 208 3.50 -9.43 -13.12
C ALA A 208 3.83 -8.06 -13.72
N ASP A 209 3.12 -7.73 -14.78
CA ASP A 209 3.22 -6.44 -15.46
C ASP A 209 1.81 -5.87 -15.64
N GLY A 210 1.67 -4.56 -15.42
CA GLY A 210 0.39 -3.86 -15.54
C GLY A 210 -0.27 -3.48 -14.20
N LEU A 211 -1.58 -3.23 -14.25
CA LEU A 211 -2.35 -2.70 -13.12
C LEU A 211 -3.12 -3.79 -12.39
N PHE A 212 -3.19 -3.64 -11.07
CA PHE A 212 -3.98 -4.50 -10.20
C PHE A 212 -4.62 -3.69 -9.08
N ASN A 213 -5.93 -3.77 -8.93
CA ASN A 213 -6.66 -3.25 -7.79
C ASN A 213 -6.48 -4.19 -6.61
N VAL A 214 -6.08 -3.63 -5.47
CA VAL A 214 -5.83 -4.39 -4.25
C VAL A 214 -6.80 -3.91 -3.17
N ALA A 215 -7.93 -4.60 -3.11
CA ALA A 215 -9.05 -4.37 -2.19
C ALA A 215 -9.57 -5.70 -1.64
N ASP A 216 -10.23 -5.66 -0.49
CA ASP A 216 -11.02 -6.76 0.04
C ASP A 216 -12.37 -6.88 -0.70
N ASP A 217 -13.17 -7.89 -0.35
CA ASP A 217 -14.46 -8.22 -0.98
C ASP A 217 -15.63 -7.43 -0.39
N ALA A 218 -15.38 -6.50 0.55
CA ALA A 218 -16.42 -5.84 1.33
C ALA A 218 -16.30 -4.30 1.31
N PRO A 219 -16.46 -3.65 0.14
CA PRO A 219 -16.61 -2.22 0.10
C PRO A 219 -17.87 -1.81 0.88
N GLY A 220 -17.72 -0.87 1.81
CA GLY A 220 -18.81 -0.51 2.71
C GLY A 220 -18.59 0.77 3.50
N PRO A 221 -19.63 1.29 4.17
CA PRO A 221 -19.57 2.53 4.93
C PRO A 221 -18.52 2.48 6.04
N ALA A 222 -17.92 3.62 6.39
CA ALA A 222 -16.99 3.70 7.51
C ALA A 222 -17.70 3.49 8.86
N SER A 223 -18.94 3.98 8.99
CA SER A 223 -19.75 3.83 10.20
C SER A 223 -19.98 2.37 10.60
N GLU A 224 -20.23 1.50 9.62
CA GLU A 224 -20.44 0.06 9.86
C GLU A 224 -19.17 -0.64 10.37
N VAL A 225 -18.00 -0.24 9.89
CA VAL A 225 -16.72 -0.80 10.36
C VAL A 225 -16.46 -0.41 11.81
N VAL A 226 -16.72 0.85 12.17
CA VAL A 226 -16.61 1.32 13.56
C VAL A 226 -17.61 0.60 14.47
N ALA A 227 -18.86 0.44 14.02
CA ALA A 227 -19.88 -0.28 14.78
C ALA A 227 -19.51 -1.75 15.01
N TYR A 228 -19.01 -2.43 13.97
CA TYR A 228 -18.55 -3.80 14.08
C TYR A 228 -17.34 -3.95 15.02
N ALA A 229 -16.38 -3.03 14.93
CA ALA A 229 -15.23 -3.00 15.84
C ALA A 229 -15.63 -2.80 17.30
N ALA A 230 -16.62 -1.92 17.58
CA ALA A 230 -17.15 -1.73 18.93
C ALA A 230 -17.80 -3.02 19.47
N GLY A 231 -18.54 -3.74 18.61
CA GLY A 231 -19.10 -5.05 18.94
C GLY A 231 -18.03 -6.08 19.31
N LEU A 232 -16.91 -6.12 18.60
CA LEU A 232 -15.78 -7.00 18.96
C LEU A 232 -15.13 -6.63 20.30
N LEU A 233 -15.16 -5.36 20.70
CA LEU A 233 -14.65 -4.93 22.00
C LEU A 233 -15.67 -5.07 23.14
N GLY A 234 -16.92 -5.42 22.85
CA GLY A 234 -17.99 -5.46 23.84
C GLY A 234 -18.38 -4.08 24.38
N VAL A 235 -18.12 -3.00 23.62
CA VAL A 235 -18.46 -1.62 24.00
C VAL A 235 -19.57 -1.07 23.11
N LEU A 236 -20.27 -0.04 23.60
CA LEU A 236 -21.22 0.68 22.76
C LEU A 236 -20.48 1.45 21.66
N PRO A 237 -20.94 1.41 20.40
CA PRO A 237 -20.36 2.23 19.35
C PRO A 237 -20.59 3.72 19.66
N PRO A 238 -19.64 4.61 19.31
CA PRO A 238 -19.89 6.05 19.35
C PRO A 238 -21.15 6.42 18.57
N PRO A 239 -21.89 7.47 18.99
CA PRO A 239 -23.05 7.97 18.25
C PRO A 239 -22.68 8.20 16.78
N GLU A 240 -23.63 7.90 15.87
CA GLU A 240 -23.41 8.23 14.47
C GLU A 240 -23.49 9.74 14.27
N ILE A 241 -22.52 10.30 13.56
CA ILE A 241 -22.46 11.70 13.20
C ILE A 241 -22.80 11.82 11.72
N PRO A 242 -23.89 12.50 11.35
CA PRO A 242 -24.18 12.85 9.97
C PRO A 242 -23.01 13.59 9.31
N TYR A 243 -22.71 13.26 8.05
CA TYR A 243 -21.57 13.83 7.34
C TYR A 243 -21.64 15.36 7.21
N ASP A 244 -22.84 15.91 6.99
CA ASP A 244 -23.09 17.35 6.89
C ASP A 244 -22.67 18.10 8.15
N VAL A 245 -22.79 17.47 9.32
CA VAL A 245 -22.28 17.95 10.61
C VAL A 245 -20.78 17.69 10.75
N ALA A 246 -20.33 16.46 10.45
CA ALA A 246 -18.94 16.05 10.65
C ALA A 246 -17.95 16.88 9.82
N GLN A 247 -18.30 17.23 8.57
CA GLN A 247 -17.41 17.91 7.63
C GLN A 247 -16.91 19.27 8.12
N ALA A 248 -17.64 19.95 9.02
CA ALA A 248 -17.26 21.25 9.56
C ALA A 248 -15.96 21.20 10.38
N THR A 249 -15.64 20.03 10.95
CA THR A 249 -14.44 19.81 11.78
C THR A 249 -13.40 18.91 11.10
N MET A 250 -13.66 18.49 9.86
CA MET A 250 -12.76 17.63 9.10
C MET A 250 -11.61 18.40 8.47
N THR A 251 -10.43 17.79 8.46
CA THR A 251 -9.32 18.25 7.63
C THR A 251 -9.71 18.19 6.14
N GLU A 252 -9.03 18.99 5.30
CA GLU A 252 -9.21 18.91 3.84
C GLU A 252 -8.97 17.50 3.31
N MET A 253 -7.97 16.80 3.86
CA MET A 253 -7.69 15.42 3.49
C MET A 253 -8.85 14.49 3.84
N ALA A 254 -9.41 14.59 5.04
CA ALA A 254 -10.56 13.77 5.43
C ALA A 254 -11.77 14.04 4.53
N ARG A 255 -12.06 15.32 4.24
CA ARG A 255 -13.15 15.70 3.31
C ARG A 255 -12.92 15.14 1.90
N SER A 256 -11.68 15.15 1.40
CA SER A 256 -11.36 14.59 0.08
C SER A 256 -11.72 13.11 -0.05
N PHE A 257 -11.58 12.31 1.01
CA PHE A 257 -12.00 10.90 0.99
C PHE A 257 -13.52 10.72 0.91
N TYR A 258 -14.28 11.60 1.56
CA TYR A 258 -15.74 11.62 1.46
C TYR A 258 -16.23 12.30 0.18
N GLY A 259 -15.36 12.93 -0.60
CA GLY A 259 -15.69 13.50 -1.92
C GLY A 259 -15.74 12.47 -3.05
N GLU A 260 -15.28 11.24 -2.81
CA GLU A 260 -15.21 10.18 -3.83
C GLU A 260 -15.91 8.91 -3.34
N SER A 261 -16.64 8.21 -4.22
CA SER A 261 -17.26 6.93 -3.94
C SER A 261 -17.17 5.97 -5.13
N LYS A 262 -16.67 4.75 -4.87
CA LYS A 262 -16.44 3.69 -5.87
C LYS A 262 -16.30 2.34 -5.19
N ARG A 263 -16.61 1.25 -5.90
CA ARG A 263 -16.38 -0.14 -5.44
C ARG A 263 -15.32 -0.78 -6.33
N ALA A 264 -14.14 -1.06 -5.79
CA ALA A 264 -13.03 -1.62 -6.56
C ALA A 264 -13.17 -3.14 -6.67
N ARG A 265 -13.30 -3.65 -7.89
CA ARG A 265 -13.15 -5.10 -8.15
C ARG A 265 -11.70 -5.50 -7.90
N ASN A 266 -11.53 -6.68 -7.32
CA ASN A 266 -10.23 -7.32 -7.08
C ASN A 266 -10.08 -8.64 -7.83
N THR A 267 -10.93 -8.89 -8.84
CA THR A 267 -10.94 -10.16 -9.59
C THR A 267 -9.60 -10.40 -10.28
N ARG A 268 -8.95 -9.35 -10.80
CA ARG A 268 -7.65 -9.49 -11.48
C ARG A 268 -6.54 -10.05 -10.59
N ILE A 269 -6.46 -9.67 -9.31
CA ILE A 269 -5.45 -10.26 -8.41
C ILE A 269 -5.75 -11.74 -8.11
N LYS A 270 -7.01 -12.15 -8.14
CA LYS A 270 -7.42 -13.54 -7.92
C LYS A 270 -7.17 -14.38 -9.17
N ASP A 271 -7.63 -13.90 -10.32
CA ASP A 271 -7.63 -14.66 -11.57
C ASP A 271 -6.25 -14.69 -12.24
N VAL A 272 -5.52 -13.57 -12.24
CA VAL A 272 -4.23 -13.44 -12.93
C VAL A 272 -3.06 -13.81 -12.02
N LEU A 273 -3.12 -13.42 -10.74
CA LEU A 273 -2.01 -13.64 -9.78
C LEU A 273 -2.25 -14.80 -8.83
N GLY A 274 -3.42 -15.44 -8.87
CA GLY A 274 -3.77 -16.55 -7.96
C GLY A 274 -3.87 -16.12 -6.49
N VAL A 275 -4.10 -14.84 -6.19
CA VAL A 275 -4.14 -14.35 -4.82
C VAL A 275 -5.40 -14.85 -4.13
N THR A 276 -5.21 -15.57 -3.03
CA THR A 276 -6.28 -15.86 -2.06
C THR A 276 -6.13 -14.95 -0.85
N LEU A 277 -7.13 -14.10 -0.60
CA LEU A 277 -7.16 -13.19 0.54
C LEU A 277 -7.27 -14.00 1.84
N ALA A 278 -6.37 -13.75 2.79
CA ALA A 278 -6.49 -14.22 4.16
C ALA A 278 -7.64 -13.53 4.90
N TYR A 279 -7.92 -12.27 4.53
CA TYR A 279 -9.00 -11.48 5.11
C TYR A 279 -9.92 -10.96 4.01
N PRO A 280 -10.82 -11.81 3.49
CA PRO A 280 -11.75 -11.44 2.42
C PRO A 280 -12.62 -10.24 2.77
N THR A 281 -12.89 -9.97 4.05
CA THR A 281 -13.55 -8.73 4.48
C THR A 281 -12.86 -8.13 5.70
N TYR A 282 -13.16 -6.85 5.97
CA TYR A 282 -12.78 -6.19 7.23
C TYR A 282 -13.20 -6.97 8.49
N ARG A 283 -14.21 -7.84 8.41
CA ARG A 283 -14.69 -8.61 9.57
C ARG A 283 -13.69 -9.66 10.01
N GLU A 284 -13.13 -10.42 9.07
CA GLU A 284 -12.09 -11.41 9.34
C GLU A 284 -10.82 -10.72 9.84
N GLY A 285 -10.40 -9.64 9.18
CA GLY A 285 -9.20 -8.89 9.57
C GLY A 285 -9.30 -8.29 10.97
N LEU A 286 -10.42 -7.62 11.31
CA LEU A 286 -10.61 -7.08 12.65
C LEU A 286 -10.71 -8.18 13.72
N ARG A 287 -11.33 -9.33 13.44
CA ARG A 287 -11.34 -10.47 14.38
C ARG A 287 -9.93 -11.01 14.60
N GLN A 288 -9.09 -11.05 13.58
CA GLN A 288 -7.71 -11.50 13.75
C GLN A 288 -6.92 -10.51 14.62
N ILE A 289 -7.01 -9.21 14.33
CA ILE A 289 -6.35 -8.16 15.12
C ILE A 289 -6.79 -8.21 16.58
N GLN A 290 -8.10 -8.32 16.85
CA GLN A 290 -8.64 -8.46 18.20
C GLN A 290 -7.99 -9.63 18.98
N LYS A 291 -7.75 -10.77 18.30
CA LYS A 291 -7.14 -11.97 18.90
C LYS A 291 -5.64 -11.84 19.13
N THR A 292 -4.92 -11.20 18.22
CA THR A 292 -3.44 -11.13 18.25
C THR A 292 -2.89 -9.87 18.92
N GLY A 293 -3.75 -8.93 19.32
CA GLY A 293 -3.38 -7.63 19.86
C GLY A 293 -3.74 -6.50 18.89
N ILE A 294 -4.35 -5.44 19.45
CA ILE A 294 -4.81 -4.25 18.74
C ILE A 294 -3.67 -3.24 18.62
#